data_AF-A0A3B1AJJ6-F1
#
_entry.id   AF-A0A3B1AJJ6-F1
#
_cell.length_a   1.000
_cell.length_b   1.000
_cell.length_c   1.000
_cell.angle_alpha   90.00
_cell.angle_beta   90.00
_cell.angle_gamma   90.00
#
_symmetry.space_group_name_H-M   'P 1'
#
loop_
_entity.id
_entity.type
_entity.pdbx_description
1 polymer ?
#
loop_
_entity_poly.entity_id
_entity_poly.type
_entity_poly.pdbx_seq_one_letter_code
_entity_poly.pdbx_strand_id
1 'polypeptide(L)'
;MHPLFQAQISELVEKTIKAREKDPKGYGKKRHAKQLAAIRKLIFENIPADPANPEFRQGNTLGKKYKHWFRAKFFQQYRLFFRYHAATKIIVYVWVNDDKTKRAYGSKTDAYLVFKKMLENGNPPDNWKTLLKECEF
;
A
#
# COMPACT_ATOMS: atom_id res chain seq x y z
N MET A 1 -5.02 -5.69 9.10
CA MET A 1 -4.05 -5.09 8.14
C MET A 1 -2.80 -5.95 8.16
N HIS A 2 -2.05 -6.06 7.06
CA HIS A 2 -0.85 -6.89 7.05
C HIS A 2 0.31 -6.23 7.84
N PRO A 3 1.20 -6.99 8.51
CA PRO A 3 2.33 -6.44 9.28
C PRO A 3 3.26 -5.54 8.45
N LEU A 4 3.52 -5.89 7.19
CA LEU A 4 4.28 -5.04 6.26
C LEU A 4 3.69 -3.63 6.14
N PHE A 5 2.37 -3.53 5.98
CA PHE A 5 1.69 -2.24 5.87
C PHE A 5 1.68 -1.52 7.22
N GLN A 6 1.41 -2.22 8.31
CA GLN A 6 1.41 -1.65 9.66
C GLN A 6 2.75 -1.00 9.98
N ALA A 7 3.87 -1.69 9.74
CA ALA A 7 5.21 -1.16 10.00
C ALA A 7 5.46 0.15 9.23
N GLN A 8 5.06 0.22 7.96
CA GLN A 8 5.21 1.40 7.11
C GLN A 8 4.36 2.59 7.57
N ILE A 9 3.13 2.34 8.01
CA ILE A 9 2.25 3.38 8.54
C ILE A 9 2.77 3.88 9.88
N SER A 10 3.19 3.00 10.78
CA SER A 10 3.77 3.36 12.07
C SER A 10 4.98 4.28 11.90
N GLU A 11 5.89 3.97 10.97
CA GLU A 11 7.04 4.82 10.68
C GLU A 11 6.61 6.20 10.14
N LEU A 12 5.63 6.26 9.24
CA LEU A 12 5.10 7.52 8.70
C LEU A 12 4.40 8.36 9.77
N VAL A 13 3.67 7.72 10.68
CA VAL A 13 3.00 8.36 11.82
C VAL A 13 4.04 8.95 12.76
N GLU A 14 5.03 8.16 13.18
CA GLU A 14 6.08 8.61 14.09
C GLU A 14 6.85 9.82 13.52
N LYS A 15 7.26 9.75 12.24
CA LYS A 15 7.90 10.89 11.55
C LYS A 15 7.00 12.13 11.53
N THR A 16 5.70 11.93 11.33
CA THR A 16 4.73 13.03 11.27
C THR A 16 4.48 13.65 12.65
N ILE A 17 4.42 12.84 13.71
CA ILE A 17 4.31 13.32 15.10
C ILE A 17 5.55 14.15 15.46
N LYS A 18 6.76 13.61 15.24
CA LYS A 18 8.02 14.34 15.51
C LYS A 18 8.12 15.65 14.72
N ALA A 19 7.64 15.68 13.48
CA ALA A 19 7.60 16.90 12.70
C ALA A 19 6.59 17.92 13.23
N ARG A 20 5.42 17.45 13.72
CA ARG A 20 4.39 18.30 14.32
C ARG A 20 4.85 18.91 15.63
N GLU A 21 5.57 18.17 16.46
CA GLU A 21 6.16 18.69 17.70
C GLU A 21 7.14 19.83 17.42
N LYS A 22 7.96 19.70 16.36
CA LYS A 22 8.95 20.72 15.97
C LYS A 22 8.33 21.93 15.27
N ASP A 23 7.30 21.74 14.47
CA ASP A 23 6.63 22.79 13.70
C ASP A 23 5.12 22.52 13.57
N PRO A 24 4.34 22.87 14.61
CA PRO A 24 2.91 22.56 14.64
C PRO A 24 2.09 23.20 13.51
N LYS A 25 2.54 24.32 12.96
CA LYS A 25 1.83 25.05 11.88
C LYS A 25 2.27 24.59 10.49
N GLY A 26 3.52 24.19 10.32
CA GLY A 26 4.10 23.84 9.01
C GLY A 26 4.29 22.35 8.73
N TYR A 27 4.15 21.45 9.72
CA TYR A 27 4.40 20.01 9.53
C TYR A 27 3.59 19.38 8.39
N GLY A 28 2.36 19.86 8.14
CA GLY A 28 1.50 19.37 7.06
C GLY A 28 2.08 19.58 5.66
N LYS A 29 3.05 20.50 5.51
CA LYS A 29 3.76 20.71 4.24
C LYS A 29 4.84 19.64 4.01
N LYS A 30 5.29 18.94 5.06
CA LYS A 30 6.29 17.88 4.96
C LYS A 30 5.76 16.70 4.17
N ARG A 31 6.65 16.05 3.43
CA ARG A 31 6.31 14.98 2.50
C ARG A 31 5.70 13.74 3.15
N HIS A 32 6.27 13.28 4.28
CA HIS A 32 5.73 12.13 5.02
C HIS A 32 4.32 12.43 5.56
N ALA A 33 4.03 13.68 5.95
CA ALA A 33 2.70 14.08 6.41
C ALA A 33 1.68 14.04 5.27
N LYS A 34 2.06 14.53 4.08
CA LYS A 34 1.24 14.43 2.86
C LYS A 34 1.01 12.97 2.43
N GLN A 35 2.03 12.12 2.52
CA GLN A 35 1.91 10.67 2.25
C GLN A 35 0.93 10.02 3.22
N LEU A 36 1.08 10.26 4.53
CA LEU A 36 0.19 9.72 5.54
C LEU A 36 -1.27 10.16 5.32
N ALA A 37 -1.49 11.44 5.01
CA ALA A 37 -2.82 11.96 4.71
C ALA A 37 -3.44 11.30 3.45
N ALA A 38 -2.65 11.12 2.39
CA ALA A 38 -3.11 10.45 1.18
C ALA A 38 -3.45 8.97 1.43
N ILE A 39 -2.61 8.26 2.19
CA ILE A 39 -2.87 6.86 2.54
C ILE A 39 -4.11 6.75 3.43
N ARG A 40 -4.27 7.63 4.43
CA ARG A 40 -5.48 7.69 5.26
C ARG A 40 -6.73 7.82 4.39
N LYS A 41 -6.74 8.78 3.46
CA LYS A 41 -7.86 8.96 2.53
C LYS A 41 -8.13 7.70 1.69
N LEU A 42 -7.09 7.03 1.20
CA LEU A 42 -7.24 5.78 0.46
C LEU A 42 -7.90 4.67 1.30
N ILE A 43 -7.42 4.45 2.53
CA ILE A 43 -7.84 3.29 3.33
C ILE A 43 -9.15 3.50 4.11
N PHE A 44 -9.57 4.74 4.32
CA PHE A 44 -10.81 5.07 5.05
C PHE A 44 -11.93 5.59 4.15
N GLU A 45 -11.64 6.10 2.96
CA GLU A 45 -12.64 6.68 2.06
C GLU A 45 -12.67 5.96 0.71
N ASN A 46 -11.59 6.08 -0.09
CA ASN A 46 -11.65 5.67 -1.50
C ASN A 46 -11.76 4.15 -1.72
N ILE A 47 -10.89 3.36 -1.08
CA ILE A 47 -10.88 1.91 -1.29
C ILE A 47 -12.11 1.25 -0.66
N PRO A 48 -12.55 1.61 0.56
CA PRO A 48 -13.78 1.05 1.12
C PRO A 48 -15.06 1.44 0.35
N ALA A 49 -15.10 2.61 -0.30
CA ALA A 49 -16.27 3.04 -1.07
C ALA A 49 -16.57 2.12 -2.27
N ASP A 50 -15.54 1.71 -3.02
CA ASP A 50 -15.64 0.70 -4.08
C ASP A 50 -14.31 -0.06 -4.25
N PRO A 51 -14.06 -1.13 -3.48
CA PRO A 51 -12.80 -1.86 -3.55
C PRO A 51 -12.65 -2.67 -4.85
N ALA A 52 -13.74 -2.87 -5.60
CA ALA A 52 -13.74 -3.60 -6.87
C ALA A 52 -13.49 -2.69 -8.09
N ASN A 53 -13.43 -1.38 -7.89
CA ASN A 53 -13.32 -0.38 -8.94
C ASN A 53 -12.25 -0.75 -9.99
N PRO A 54 -12.57 -0.71 -11.31
CA PRO A 54 -11.61 -0.99 -12.37
C PRO A 54 -10.31 -0.18 -12.28
N GLU A 55 -10.32 1.03 -11.70
CA GLU A 55 -9.13 1.86 -11.52
C GLU A 55 -8.04 1.19 -10.65
N PHE A 56 -8.48 0.35 -9.71
CA PHE A 56 -7.60 -0.39 -8.81
C PHE A 56 -7.04 -1.66 -9.45
N ARG A 57 -7.53 -2.06 -10.63
CA ARG A 57 -6.98 -3.19 -11.38
C ARG A 57 -5.62 -2.82 -11.94
N GLN A 58 -4.68 -3.76 -11.85
CA GLN A 58 -3.33 -3.63 -12.43
C GLN A 58 -3.16 -4.43 -13.73
N GLY A 59 -4.17 -5.21 -14.12
CA GLY A 59 -4.10 -6.09 -15.29
C GLY A 59 -3.04 -7.16 -15.12
N ASN A 60 -2.08 -7.21 -16.05
CA ASN A 60 -0.98 -8.18 -16.03
C ASN A 60 0.34 -7.56 -15.52
N THR A 61 0.32 -6.36 -14.94
CA THR A 61 1.54 -5.65 -14.51
C THR A 61 2.37 -6.46 -13.52
N LEU A 62 1.72 -7.16 -12.59
CA LEU A 62 2.40 -8.10 -11.67
C LEU A 62 2.61 -9.50 -12.27
N GLY A 63 2.04 -9.77 -13.45
CA GLY A 63 1.96 -11.09 -14.07
C GLY A 63 0.58 -11.73 -13.91
N LYS A 64 0.26 -12.71 -14.78
CA LYS A 64 -1.07 -13.36 -14.85
C LYS A 64 -1.47 -14.03 -13.52
N LYS A 65 -0.50 -14.57 -12.79
CA LYS A 65 -0.70 -15.22 -11.47
C LYS A 65 -1.24 -14.25 -10.42
N TYR A 66 -0.88 -12.98 -10.49
CA TYR A 66 -1.13 -11.99 -9.43
C TYR A 66 -2.24 -10.98 -9.79
N LYS A 67 -3.13 -11.33 -10.74
CA LYS A 67 -4.27 -10.49 -11.18
C LYS A 67 -5.23 -10.09 -10.07
N HIS A 68 -5.31 -10.90 -9.04
CA HIS A 68 -6.15 -10.70 -7.87
C HIS A 68 -5.61 -9.67 -6.86
N TRP A 69 -4.38 -9.18 -7.08
CA TRP A 69 -3.84 -8.04 -6.34
C TRP A 69 -4.31 -6.74 -6.99
N PHE A 70 -4.79 -5.84 -6.15
CA PHE A 70 -5.24 -4.51 -6.52
C PHE A 70 -4.19 -3.47 -6.15
N ARG A 71 -4.33 -2.28 -6.73
CA ARG A 71 -3.37 -1.19 -6.56
C ARG A 71 -4.04 0.17 -6.71
N ALA A 72 -4.07 0.92 -5.61
CA ALA A 72 -4.37 2.35 -5.63
C ALA A 72 -3.13 3.17 -6.01
N LYS A 73 -3.31 4.22 -6.83
CA LYS A 73 -2.23 5.13 -7.25
C LYS A 73 -2.38 6.47 -6.52
N PHE A 74 -1.28 7.05 -6.07
CA PHE A 74 -1.26 8.43 -5.56
C PHE A 74 0.09 9.10 -5.86
N PHE A 75 0.09 10.44 -5.88
CA PHE A 75 1.25 11.30 -6.22
C PHE A 75 2.10 10.80 -7.41
N GLN A 76 1.44 10.26 -8.45
CA GLN A 76 1.99 9.63 -9.66
C GLN A 76 2.89 8.39 -9.45
N GLN A 77 3.81 8.42 -8.49
CA GLN A 77 4.86 7.43 -8.27
C GLN A 77 4.59 6.44 -7.12
N TYR A 78 3.51 6.65 -6.36
CA TYR A 78 3.18 5.80 -5.21
C TYR A 78 1.99 4.88 -5.47
N ARG A 79 2.06 3.70 -4.85
CA ARG A 79 1.24 2.52 -5.06
C ARG A 79 0.97 1.90 -3.70
N LEU A 80 -0.29 1.80 -3.34
CA LEU A 80 -0.77 0.98 -2.25
C LEU A 80 -1.35 -0.30 -2.84
N PHE A 81 -0.75 -1.44 -2.51
CA PHE A 81 -1.21 -2.76 -2.92
C PHE A 81 -2.09 -3.38 -1.84
N PHE A 82 -3.20 -3.98 -2.28
CA PHE A 82 -4.18 -4.59 -1.40
C PHE A 82 -4.84 -5.82 -2.05
N ARG A 83 -5.48 -6.64 -1.23
CA ARG A 83 -6.41 -7.70 -1.67
C ARG A 83 -7.82 -7.32 -1.28
N TYR A 84 -8.77 -7.73 -2.11
CA TYR A 84 -10.18 -7.66 -1.81
C TYR A 84 -10.83 -9.00 -2.13
N HIS A 85 -11.57 -9.55 -1.17
CA HIS A 85 -12.34 -10.77 -1.34
C HIS A 85 -13.83 -10.43 -1.37
N ALA A 86 -14.42 -10.49 -2.55
CA ALA A 86 -15.80 -10.02 -2.80
C ALA A 86 -16.84 -10.77 -1.96
N ALA A 87 -16.70 -12.09 -1.80
CA ALA A 87 -17.67 -12.92 -1.08
C ALA A 87 -17.79 -12.55 0.40
N THR A 88 -16.67 -12.24 1.07
CA THR A 88 -16.67 -11.84 2.48
C THR A 88 -16.60 -10.32 2.67
N LYS A 89 -16.48 -9.56 1.58
CA LYS A 89 -16.25 -8.11 1.55
C LYS A 89 -15.03 -7.65 2.37
N ILE A 90 -14.04 -8.53 2.58
CA ILE A 90 -12.83 -8.20 3.36
C ILE A 90 -11.79 -7.54 2.45
N ILE A 91 -11.23 -6.42 2.93
CA ILE A 91 -10.10 -5.71 2.33
C ILE A 91 -8.86 -5.93 3.20
N VAL A 92 -7.76 -6.35 2.58
CA VAL A 92 -6.46 -6.46 3.24
C VAL A 92 -5.49 -5.48 2.60
N TYR A 93 -5.11 -4.43 3.33
CA TYR A 93 -4.01 -3.54 2.97
C TYR A 93 -2.68 -4.20 3.30
N VAL A 94 -1.77 -4.25 2.31
CA VAL A 94 -0.60 -5.14 2.40
C VAL A 94 0.73 -4.41 2.30
N TRP A 95 0.91 -3.54 1.32
CA TRP A 95 2.20 -2.86 1.14
C TRP A 95 2.02 -1.53 0.40
N VAL A 96 2.71 -0.50 0.85
CA VAL A 96 2.81 0.78 0.15
C VAL A 96 4.27 1.06 -0.18
N ASN A 97 4.57 1.47 -1.41
CA ASN A 97 5.94 1.83 -1.74
C ASN A 97 6.34 3.18 -1.12
N ASP A 98 7.64 3.39 -0.98
CA ASP A 98 8.23 4.57 -0.35
C ASP A 98 9.14 5.34 -1.31
N ASP A 99 9.94 6.26 -0.75
CA ASP A 99 10.87 7.07 -1.51
C ASP A 99 12.02 6.27 -2.15
N LYS A 100 12.36 5.12 -1.58
CA LYS A 100 13.40 4.21 -2.08
C LYS A 100 12.87 3.30 -3.18
N THR A 101 11.55 3.09 -3.23
CA THR A 101 10.87 2.14 -4.12
C THR A 101 9.82 2.80 -5.02
N LYS A 102 10.08 4.04 -5.47
CA LYS A 102 9.19 4.78 -6.38
C LYS A 102 9.00 4.04 -7.70
N ARG A 103 7.83 4.20 -8.32
CA ARG A 103 7.63 3.74 -9.70
C ARG A 103 8.58 4.47 -10.65
N ALA A 104 9.46 3.72 -11.32
CA ALA A 104 10.42 4.21 -12.30
C ALA A 104 10.67 3.10 -13.33
N TYR A 105 10.17 3.29 -14.54
CA TYR A 105 10.29 2.29 -15.61
C TYR A 105 11.76 1.93 -15.86
N GLY A 106 12.09 0.64 -15.88
CA GLY A 106 13.47 0.15 -16.04
C GLY A 106 14.33 0.18 -14.77
N SER A 107 13.85 0.72 -13.65
CA SER A 107 14.59 0.69 -12.37
C SER A 107 14.44 -0.63 -11.64
N LYS A 108 15.53 -1.15 -11.06
CA LYS A 108 15.50 -2.31 -10.16
C LYS A 108 14.67 -2.08 -8.88
N THR A 109 14.38 -0.82 -8.55
CA THR A 109 13.59 -0.41 -7.37
C THR A 109 12.15 -0.02 -7.71
N ASP A 110 11.69 -0.28 -8.94
CA ASP A 110 10.31 -0.01 -9.32
C ASP A 110 9.31 -0.72 -8.40
N ALA A 111 8.28 0.00 -7.96
CA ALA A 111 7.26 -0.50 -7.03
C ALA A 111 6.64 -1.84 -7.46
N TYR A 112 6.41 -2.07 -8.76
CA TYR A 112 5.85 -3.33 -9.23
C TYR A 112 6.89 -4.46 -9.20
N LEU A 113 8.14 -4.17 -9.56
CA LEU A 113 9.21 -5.18 -9.51
C LEU A 113 9.51 -5.61 -8.07
N VAL A 114 9.58 -4.65 -7.15
CA VAL A 114 9.78 -4.92 -5.72
C VAL A 114 8.63 -5.76 -5.18
N PHE A 115 7.38 -5.31 -5.39
CA PHE A 115 6.23 -6.05 -4.89
C PHE A 115 6.07 -7.42 -5.55
N LYS A 116 6.38 -7.56 -6.84
CA LYS A 116 6.38 -8.87 -7.52
C LYS A 116 7.39 -9.82 -6.89
N LYS A 117 8.63 -9.37 -6.64
CA LYS A 117 9.66 -10.18 -5.96
C LYS A 117 9.24 -10.56 -4.54
N MET A 118 8.60 -9.65 -3.82
CA MET A 118 8.01 -9.91 -2.50
C MET A 118 7.00 -11.07 -2.57
N LEU A 119 6.09 -11.05 -3.55
CA LEU A 119 5.13 -12.13 -3.78
C LEU A 119 5.77 -13.45 -4.22
N GLU A 120 6.84 -13.39 -5.00
CA GLU A 120 7.62 -14.57 -5.41
C GLU A 120 8.35 -15.20 -4.22
N ASN A 121 8.82 -14.38 -3.29
CA ASN A 121 9.45 -14.80 -2.03
C ASN A 121 8.44 -15.18 -0.94
N GLY A 122 7.13 -15.08 -1.20
CA GLY A 122 6.08 -15.46 -0.27
C GLY A 122 5.82 -14.48 0.89
N ASN A 123 6.33 -13.25 0.82
CA ASN A 123 6.07 -12.22 1.82
C ASN A 123 5.70 -10.89 1.13
N PRO A 124 4.41 -10.56 1.00
CA PRO A 124 3.26 -11.20 1.66
C PRO A 124 2.90 -12.56 1.02
N PRO A 125 2.22 -13.46 1.76
CA PRO A 125 1.72 -14.70 1.20
C PRO A 125 0.64 -14.43 0.15
N ASP A 126 0.71 -15.17 -0.96
CA ASP A 126 -0.30 -15.04 -2.02
C ASP A 126 -1.61 -15.78 -1.70
N ASN A 127 -1.57 -16.81 -0.86
CA ASN A 127 -2.75 -17.55 -0.44
C ASN A 127 -3.63 -16.71 0.49
N TRP A 128 -4.94 -16.65 0.19
CA TRP A 128 -5.89 -15.84 0.95
C TRP A 128 -5.99 -16.21 2.43
N LYS A 129 -6.06 -17.49 2.77
CA LYS A 129 -6.18 -17.94 4.17
C LYS A 129 -4.93 -17.60 4.96
N THR A 130 -3.75 -17.84 4.38
CA THR A 130 -2.47 -17.49 5.02
C THR A 130 -2.35 -15.98 5.20
N LEU A 131 -2.74 -15.19 4.19
CA LEU A 131 -2.71 -13.73 4.26
C LEU A 131 -3.62 -13.18 5.37
N LEU A 132 -4.83 -13.73 5.52
CA LEU A 132 -5.73 -13.35 6.61
C LEU A 132 -5.15 -13.70 7.98
N LYS A 133 -4.58 -14.89 8.13
CA LYS A 133 -3.94 -15.33 9.38
C LYS A 133 -2.82 -14.38 9.81
N GLU A 134 -2.01 -13.89 8.86
CA GLU A 134 -0.96 -12.91 9.16
C GLU A 134 -1.50 -11.52 9.56
N CYS A 135 -2.79 -11.24 9.34
CA CYS A 135 -3.44 -9.99 9.71
C CYS A 135 -4.20 -10.04 11.05
N GLU A 136 -4.29 -11.20 11.69
CA GLU A 136 -5.08 -11.46 12.91
C GLU A 136 -4.32 -11.20 14.23
N PHE A 137 -3.21 -10.46 14.17
CA PHE A 137 -2.42 -10.09 15.35
C PHE A 137 -2.87 -8.76 15.98
#